data_AF-A0A2V9DKP7-F1
#
_entry.id   AF-A0A2V9DKP7-F1
#
_cell.length_a   1.000
_cell.length_b   1.000
_cell.length_c   1.000
_cell.angle_alpha   90.00
_cell.angle_beta   90.00
_cell.angle_gamma   90.00
#
_symmetry.space_group_name_H-M   'P 1'
#
loop_
_entity.id
_entity.type
_entity.pdbx_description
1 polymer ?
#
loop_
_entity_poly.entity_id
_entity_poly.type
_entity_poly.pdbx_seq_one_letter_code
_entity_poly.pdbx_strand_id
1 'polypeptide(L)'
;MDRYYKHSGKFSPLGVVLGLLAGTVVSVPLAFAYNYGIFSIPEARLRVLCTLAYGALVGAASGVAMCWGKVRSKAVAGLISFGASLFALYLSWAVWILHLVYPSFWVFNPLRAALHPRRMWKFILAVSSKGTWSFNSGPPTSGFSLWVVWGSEAALLLGFGVLVAVALVKRRAFCERCEQWCSQSQKLYFAPVLSADQFKARLEAEDLASLQTLA
;
A
#
# COMPACT_ATOMS: atom_id res chain seq x y z
N MET A 1 4.28 7.74 31.99
CA MET A 1 4.23 8.88 31.03
C MET A 1 3.89 8.34 29.65
N ASP A 2 2.61 8.27 29.30
CA ASP A 2 2.13 8.15 27.91
C ASP A 2 1.31 9.42 27.63
N ARG A 3 1.99 10.58 27.49
CA ARG A 3 1.36 11.90 27.27
C ARG A 3 0.79 12.09 25.86
N TYR A 4 1.06 11.15 24.96
CA TYR A 4 0.65 11.18 23.57
C TYR A 4 -0.35 10.07 23.28
N TYR A 5 -1.32 10.36 22.40
CA TYR A 5 -2.29 9.36 21.99
C TYR A 5 -1.60 8.11 21.46
N LYS A 6 -1.97 6.96 22.04
CA LYS A 6 -1.50 5.65 21.65
C LYS A 6 -2.71 4.78 21.36
N HIS A 7 -2.73 4.18 20.17
CA HIS A 7 -3.79 3.24 19.84
C HIS A 7 -3.81 2.07 20.83
N SER A 8 -5.02 1.64 21.19
CA SER A 8 -5.27 0.48 22.06
C SER A 8 -4.77 -0.85 21.49
N GLY A 9 -4.43 -0.89 20.19
CA GLY A 9 -4.00 -2.13 19.52
C GLY A 9 -5.13 -3.13 19.29
N LYS A 10 -6.39 -2.77 19.60
CA LYS A 10 -7.55 -3.63 19.35
C LYS A 10 -7.85 -3.73 17.86
N PHE A 11 -8.42 -4.87 17.46
CA PHE A 11 -8.89 -5.08 16.10
C PHE A 11 -10.21 -5.86 16.13
N SER A 12 -11.07 -5.62 15.14
CA SER A 12 -12.26 -6.44 14.93
C SER A 12 -11.95 -7.49 13.85
N PRO A 13 -12.43 -8.75 14.00
CA PRO A 13 -12.29 -9.77 12.96
C PRO A 13 -12.92 -9.34 11.63
N LEU A 14 -14.08 -8.66 11.67
CA LEU A 14 -14.74 -8.13 10.49
C LEU A 14 -13.84 -7.12 9.76
N GLY A 15 -13.18 -6.22 10.48
CA GLY A 15 -12.28 -5.24 9.88
C GLY A 15 -11.05 -5.85 9.23
N VAL A 16 -10.55 -6.95 9.77
CA VAL A 16 -9.48 -7.74 9.15
C VAL A 16 -9.93 -8.33 7.82
N VAL A 17 -11.11 -8.97 7.80
CA VAL A 17 -11.69 -9.56 6.58
C VAL A 17 -11.98 -8.49 5.53
N LEU A 18 -12.60 -7.38 5.92
CA LEU A 18 -12.86 -6.25 5.03
C LEU A 18 -11.56 -5.66 4.46
N GLY A 19 -10.53 -5.51 5.30
CA GLY A 19 -9.21 -5.04 4.87
C GLY A 19 -8.58 -5.92 3.80
N LEU A 20 -8.62 -7.24 4.01
CA LEU A 20 -8.07 -8.20 3.07
C LEU A 20 -8.87 -8.20 1.76
N LEU A 21 -10.20 -8.33 1.85
CA LEU A 21 -11.09 -8.36 0.68
C LEU A 21 -11.02 -7.07 -0.15
N ALA A 22 -11.03 -5.90 0.49
CA ALA A 22 -10.95 -4.64 -0.23
C ALA A 22 -9.63 -4.53 -1.01
N GLY A 23 -8.51 -4.90 -0.39
CA GLY A 23 -7.20 -4.89 -1.05
C GLY A 23 -7.10 -5.87 -2.21
N THR A 24 -7.60 -7.10 -2.04
CA THR A 24 -7.55 -8.12 -3.09
C THR A 24 -8.54 -7.86 -4.22
N VAL A 25 -9.72 -7.32 -3.94
CA VAL A 25 -10.70 -6.94 -4.98
C VAL A 25 -10.17 -5.76 -5.81
N VAL A 26 -9.61 -4.74 -5.15
CA VAL A 26 -9.03 -3.57 -5.84
C VAL A 26 -7.77 -3.94 -6.62
N SER A 27 -6.99 -4.92 -6.18
CA SER A 27 -5.79 -5.33 -6.91
C SER A 27 -6.09 -5.96 -8.28
N VAL A 28 -7.27 -6.56 -8.48
CA VAL A 28 -7.64 -7.16 -9.78
C VAL A 28 -7.60 -6.12 -10.91
N PRO A 29 -8.44 -5.07 -10.93
CA PRO A 29 -8.40 -4.06 -12.00
C PRO A 29 -7.08 -3.29 -12.02
N LEU A 30 -6.47 -3.03 -10.86
CA LEU A 30 -5.20 -2.31 -10.79
C LEU A 30 -4.03 -3.11 -11.37
N ALA A 31 -4.04 -4.45 -11.30
CA ALA A 31 -3.01 -5.28 -11.94
C ALA A 31 -3.00 -5.09 -13.46
N PHE A 32 -4.18 -4.92 -14.08
CA PHE A 32 -4.28 -4.60 -15.51
C PHE A 32 -3.79 -3.20 -15.82
N ALA A 33 -4.24 -2.20 -15.05
CA ALA A 33 -3.79 -0.82 -15.23
C ALA A 33 -2.28 -0.67 -15.05
N TYR A 34 -1.71 -1.33 -14.03
CA TYR A 34 -0.28 -1.36 -13.78
C TYR A 34 0.49 -1.97 -14.96
N ASN A 35 0.09 -3.17 -15.41
CA ASN A 35 0.76 -3.84 -16.52
C ASN A 35 0.62 -3.06 -17.83
N TYR A 36 -0.55 -2.46 -18.10
CA TYR A 36 -0.72 -1.55 -19.23
C TYR A 36 0.30 -0.41 -19.19
N GLY A 37 0.55 0.16 -18.00
CA GLY A 37 1.58 1.17 -17.78
C GLY A 37 2.99 0.66 -18.08
N ILE A 38 3.33 -0.56 -17.63
CA ILE A 38 4.64 -1.19 -17.90
C ILE A 38 4.90 -1.32 -19.41
N PHE A 39 3.89 -1.71 -20.19
CA PHE A 39 4.06 -1.90 -21.63
C PHE A 39 3.99 -0.59 -22.43
N SER A 40 3.14 0.36 -22.01
CA SER A 40 2.88 1.59 -22.78
C SER A 40 3.89 2.69 -22.51
N ILE A 41 4.50 2.73 -21.32
CA ILE A 41 5.40 3.80 -20.91
C ILE A 41 6.85 3.39 -21.18
N PRO A 42 7.59 4.09 -22.04
CA PRO A 42 9.00 3.78 -22.32
C PRO A 42 9.96 4.27 -21.22
N GLU A 43 9.61 5.32 -20.50
CA GLU A 43 10.45 5.94 -19.47
C GLU A 43 10.46 5.14 -18.16
N ALA A 44 11.64 4.71 -17.71
CA ALA A 44 11.82 3.88 -16.52
C ALA A 44 11.38 4.59 -15.23
N ARG A 45 11.62 5.91 -15.11
CA ARG A 45 11.22 6.67 -13.91
C ARG A 45 9.70 6.67 -13.70
N LEU A 46 8.94 6.76 -14.80
CA LEU A 46 7.48 6.72 -14.75
C LEU A 46 6.97 5.32 -14.38
N ARG A 47 7.63 4.24 -14.84
CA ARG A 47 7.28 2.87 -14.43
C ARG A 47 7.42 2.67 -12.92
N VAL A 48 8.48 3.21 -12.32
CA VAL A 48 8.65 3.17 -10.85
C VAL A 48 7.49 3.86 -10.15
N LEU A 49 7.03 5.01 -10.64
CA LEU A 49 5.84 5.68 -10.10
C LEU A 49 4.58 4.82 -10.22
N CYS A 50 4.41 4.07 -11.33
CA CYS A 50 3.31 3.13 -11.47
C CYS A 50 3.36 2.01 -10.42
N THR A 51 4.55 1.46 -10.13
CA THR A 51 4.73 0.44 -9.09
C THR A 51 4.39 0.97 -7.69
N LEU A 52 4.85 2.19 -7.39
CA LEU A 52 4.54 2.89 -6.14
C LEU A 52 3.05 3.14 -6.00
N ALA A 53 2.41 3.67 -7.05
CA ALA A 53 0.97 3.94 -7.09
C ALA A 53 0.16 2.65 -6.93
N TYR A 54 0.57 1.57 -7.58
CA TYR A 54 -0.11 0.28 -7.48
C TYR A 54 -0.09 -0.25 -6.03
N GLY A 55 1.09 -0.31 -5.40
CA GLY A 55 1.22 -0.69 -4.00
C GLY A 55 0.42 0.23 -3.07
N ALA A 56 0.55 1.54 -3.24
CA ALA A 56 -0.13 2.55 -2.43
C ALA A 56 -1.66 2.44 -2.51
N LEU A 57 -2.23 2.21 -3.70
CA LEU A 57 -3.68 2.09 -3.89
C LEU A 57 -4.24 0.81 -3.27
N VAL A 58 -3.54 -0.33 -3.40
CA VAL A 58 -3.91 -1.58 -2.72
C VAL A 58 -3.86 -1.38 -1.19
N GLY A 59 -2.78 -0.77 -0.69
CA GLY A 59 -2.65 -0.44 0.73
C GLY A 59 -3.69 0.57 1.23
N ALA A 60 -4.07 1.55 0.40
CA ALA A 60 -5.12 2.51 0.71
C ALA A 60 -6.48 1.82 0.82
N ALA A 61 -6.84 0.96 -0.13
CA ALA A 61 -8.09 0.20 -0.09
C ALA A 61 -8.18 -0.68 1.17
N SER A 62 -7.12 -1.44 1.47
CA SER A 62 -7.05 -2.24 2.70
C SER A 62 -7.12 -1.36 3.96
N GLY A 63 -6.35 -0.27 4.00
CA GLY A 63 -6.30 0.65 5.15
C GLY A 63 -7.63 1.34 5.42
N VAL A 64 -8.32 1.84 4.39
CA VAL A 64 -9.65 2.47 4.52
C VAL A 64 -10.67 1.45 5.02
N ALA A 65 -10.70 0.24 4.45
CA ALA A 65 -11.61 -0.82 4.89
C ALA A 65 -11.34 -1.27 6.33
N MET A 66 -10.07 -1.35 6.74
CA MET A 66 -9.69 -1.62 8.14
C MET A 66 -10.10 -0.49 9.08
N CYS A 67 -9.99 0.76 8.65
CA CYS A 67 -10.52 1.90 9.41
C CYS A 67 -12.04 1.77 9.56
N TRP A 68 -12.79 1.49 8.49
CA TRP A 68 -14.23 1.23 8.58
C TRP A 68 -14.57 0.07 9.53
N GLY A 69 -13.75 -0.97 9.51
CA GLY A 69 -13.81 -2.09 10.44
C GLY A 69 -13.23 -1.82 11.84
N LYS A 70 -12.93 -0.57 12.20
CA LYS A 70 -12.43 -0.17 13.53
C LYS A 70 -11.13 -0.87 13.96
N VAL A 71 -10.25 -1.24 13.02
CA VAL A 71 -8.92 -1.80 13.34
C VAL A 71 -7.98 -0.69 13.80
N ARG A 72 -7.39 -0.86 14.99
CA ARG A 72 -6.50 0.13 15.64
C ARG A 72 -5.08 -0.41 15.86
N SER A 73 -4.81 -1.62 15.39
CA SER A 73 -3.47 -2.21 15.47
C SER A 73 -2.67 -1.92 14.19
N LYS A 74 -1.58 -1.19 14.34
CA LYS A 74 -0.62 -0.93 13.25
C LYS A 74 0.01 -2.23 12.73
N ALA A 75 0.27 -3.18 13.62
CA ALA A 75 0.85 -4.47 13.25
C ALA A 75 -0.13 -5.28 12.40
N VAL A 76 -1.41 -5.36 12.81
CA VAL A 76 -2.46 -6.01 12.03
C VAL A 76 -2.65 -5.30 10.69
N ALA A 77 -2.70 -3.97 10.68
CA ALA A 77 -2.82 -3.20 9.46
C ALA A 77 -1.69 -3.49 8.47
N GLY A 78 -0.45 -3.54 8.97
CA GLY A 78 0.71 -3.91 8.16
C GLY A 78 0.63 -5.33 7.63
N LEU A 79 0.29 -6.31 8.48
CA LEU A 79 0.22 -7.72 8.09
C LEU A 79 -0.86 -7.98 7.03
N ILE A 80 -2.06 -7.43 7.23
CA ILE A 80 -3.18 -7.60 6.28
C ILE A 80 -2.87 -6.92 4.96
N SER A 81 -2.32 -5.71 5.00
CA SER A 81 -1.94 -5.01 3.77
C SER A 81 -0.77 -5.68 3.05
N PHE A 82 0.17 -6.29 3.79
CA PHE A 82 1.24 -7.10 3.21
C PHE A 82 0.67 -8.30 2.46
N GLY A 83 -0.28 -9.04 3.08
CA GLY A 83 -0.97 -10.15 2.43
C GLY A 83 -1.74 -9.74 1.16
N ALA A 84 -2.49 -8.64 1.22
CA ALA A 84 -3.19 -8.10 0.05
C ALA A 84 -2.21 -7.67 -1.06
N SER A 85 -1.09 -7.05 -0.69
CA SER A 85 -0.05 -6.62 -1.65
C SER A 85 0.71 -7.80 -2.25
N LEU A 86 0.91 -8.88 -1.49
CA LEU A 86 1.49 -10.12 -2.00
C LEU A 86 0.58 -10.78 -3.04
N PHE A 87 -0.73 -10.77 -2.78
CA PHE A 87 -1.72 -11.20 -3.76
C PHE A 87 -1.73 -10.29 -5.01
N ALA A 88 -1.62 -8.97 -4.82
CA ALA A 88 -1.52 -7.99 -5.90
C ALA A 88 -0.27 -8.23 -6.78
N LEU A 89 0.87 -8.55 -6.17
CA LEU A 89 2.10 -8.94 -6.87
C LEU A 89 1.90 -10.24 -7.65
N TYR A 90 1.25 -11.24 -7.05
CA TYR A 90 0.94 -12.48 -7.75
C TYR A 90 0.06 -12.25 -8.99
N LEU A 91 -0.98 -11.41 -8.86
CA LEU A 91 -1.85 -11.05 -9.98
C LEU A 91 -1.11 -10.25 -11.05
N SER A 92 -0.23 -9.32 -10.68
CA SER A 92 0.52 -8.55 -11.68
C SER A 92 1.39 -9.46 -12.54
N TRP A 93 2.04 -10.47 -11.94
CA TRP A 93 2.76 -11.51 -12.67
C TRP A 93 1.87 -12.31 -13.62
N ALA A 94 0.69 -12.75 -13.15
CA ALA A 94 -0.25 -13.50 -13.98
C ALA A 94 -0.72 -12.70 -15.21
N VAL A 95 -1.06 -11.42 -15.00
CA VAL A 95 -1.48 -10.50 -16.06
C VAL A 95 -0.33 -10.20 -17.03
N TRP A 96 0.89 -9.97 -16.52
CA TRP A 96 2.08 -9.73 -17.32
C TRP A 96 2.37 -10.91 -18.27
N ILE A 97 2.33 -12.14 -17.75
CA ILE A 97 2.53 -13.36 -18.53
C ILE A 97 1.43 -13.52 -19.59
N LEU A 98 0.17 -13.24 -19.22
CA LEU A 98 -0.94 -13.33 -20.15
C LEU A 98 -0.78 -12.36 -21.33
N HIS A 99 -0.28 -11.15 -21.08
CA HIS A 99 0.06 -10.20 -22.14
C HIS A 99 1.17 -10.72 -23.05
N LEU A 100 2.23 -11.33 -22.49
CA LEU A 100 3.31 -11.88 -23.30
C LEU A 100 2.88 -13.05 -24.18
N VAL A 101 2.00 -13.92 -23.69
CA VAL A 101 1.58 -15.12 -24.43
C VAL A 101 0.41 -14.83 -25.38
N TYR A 102 -0.51 -13.94 -24.99
CA TYR A 102 -1.73 -13.63 -25.73
C TYR A 102 -1.94 -12.11 -25.86
N PRO A 103 -1.07 -11.39 -26.58
CA PRO A 103 -1.11 -9.93 -26.66
C PRO A 103 -2.45 -9.38 -27.16
N SER A 104 -3.18 -10.14 -27.99
CA SER A 104 -4.48 -9.74 -28.55
C SER A 104 -5.67 -9.89 -27.60
N PHE A 105 -5.57 -10.72 -26.55
CA PHE A 105 -6.71 -11.09 -25.68
C PHE A 105 -6.38 -11.07 -24.18
N TRP A 106 -5.34 -10.34 -23.79
CA TRP A 106 -4.81 -10.37 -22.44
C TRP A 106 -5.73 -9.80 -21.35
N VAL A 107 -6.77 -9.03 -21.72
CA VAL A 107 -7.73 -8.45 -20.77
C VAL A 107 -8.83 -9.46 -20.38
N PHE A 108 -9.09 -10.48 -21.20
CA PHE A 108 -10.30 -11.30 -21.09
C PHE A 108 -10.13 -12.63 -20.32
N ASN A 109 -8.91 -13.04 -19.92
CA ASN A 109 -8.72 -14.34 -19.26
C ASN A 109 -7.54 -14.45 -18.24
N PRO A 110 -7.52 -13.65 -17.16
CA PRO A 110 -6.47 -13.72 -16.13
C PRO A 110 -6.47 -15.04 -15.36
N LEU A 111 -7.65 -15.65 -15.18
CA LEU A 111 -7.83 -16.85 -14.38
C LEU A 111 -6.98 -18.01 -14.92
N ARG A 112 -6.82 -18.17 -16.24
CA ARG A 112 -6.06 -19.29 -16.80
C ARG A 112 -4.57 -19.28 -16.45
N ALA A 113 -3.97 -18.08 -16.30
CA ALA A 113 -2.58 -17.92 -15.86
C ALA A 113 -2.44 -17.97 -14.33
N ALA A 114 -3.38 -17.34 -13.60
CA ALA A 114 -3.42 -17.30 -12.14
C ALA A 114 -3.79 -18.65 -11.48
N LEU A 115 -4.37 -19.60 -12.22
CA LEU A 115 -4.77 -20.91 -11.66
C LEU A 115 -3.63 -21.94 -11.61
N HIS A 116 -2.45 -21.66 -12.18
CA HIS A 116 -1.34 -22.61 -12.21
C HIS A 116 0.00 -22.01 -11.73
N PRO A 117 0.19 -21.84 -10.40
CA PRO A 117 1.41 -21.27 -9.82
C PRO A 117 2.70 -21.95 -10.29
N ARG A 118 2.69 -23.28 -10.43
CA ARG A 118 3.85 -24.05 -10.92
C ARG A 118 4.23 -23.71 -12.37
N ARG A 119 3.23 -23.48 -13.24
CA ARG A 119 3.48 -23.10 -14.64
C ARG A 119 3.96 -21.66 -14.72
N MET A 120 3.36 -20.77 -13.93
CA MET A 120 3.79 -19.38 -13.80
C MET A 120 5.27 -19.30 -13.40
N TRP A 121 5.66 -20.04 -12.37
CA TRP A 121 7.05 -20.06 -11.91
C TRP A 121 8.04 -20.55 -12.97
N LYS A 122 7.70 -21.63 -13.70
CA LYS A 122 8.53 -22.12 -14.81
C LYS A 122 8.68 -21.07 -15.92
N PHE A 123 7.61 -20.32 -16.20
CA PHE A 123 7.65 -19.24 -17.17
C PHE A 123 8.56 -18.09 -16.72
N ILE A 124 8.47 -17.67 -15.44
CA ILE A 124 9.35 -16.65 -14.85
C ILE A 124 10.82 -17.07 -14.97
N LEU A 125 11.15 -18.32 -14.65
CA LEU A 125 12.51 -18.84 -14.79
C LEU A 125 12.99 -18.82 -16.25
N ALA A 126 12.14 -19.24 -17.19
CA ALA A 126 12.46 -19.25 -18.62
C ALA A 126 12.63 -17.83 -19.21
N VAL A 127 11.85 -16.87 -18.73
CA VAL A 127 12.03 -15.45 -19.05
C VAL A 127 13.34 -14.96 -18.46
N SER A 128 13.63 -15.31 -17.21
CA SER A 128 14.80 -14.77 -16.52
C SER A 128 16.11 -15.12 -17.22
N SER A 129 16.19 -16.25 -17.93
CA SER A 129 17.37 -16.62 -18.71
C SER A 129 17.48 -15.90 -20.06
N LYS A 130 16.36 -15.48 -20.66
CA LYS A 130 16.33 -14.84 -21.99
C LYS A 130 16.28 -13.31 -21.94
N GLY A 131 15.68 -12.75 -20.89
CA GLY A 131 15.34 -11.33 -20.81
C GLY A 131 14.11 -10.98 -21.64
N THR A 132 13.46 -9.86 -21.28
CA THR A 132 12.25 -9.35 -21.99
C THR A 132 12.35 -7.90 -22.45
N TRP A 133 13.36 -7.17 -21.97
CA TRP A 133 13.57 -5.77 -22.30
C TRP A 133 15.04 -5.41 -22.08
N SER A 134 15.50 -4.32 -22.69
CA SER A 134 16.86 -3.80 -22.59
C SER A 134 16.85 -2.33 -22.16
N PHE A 135 17.90 -1.90 -21.46
CA PHE A 135 18.20 -0.47 -21.33
C PHE A 135 18.86 -0.02 -22.64
N ASN A 136 18.23 0.94 -23.34
CA ASN A 136 18.66 1.41 -24.66
C ASN A 136 18.73 0.26 -25.70
N SER A 137 19.52 0.46 -26.76
CA SER A 137 19.76 -0.51 -27.84
C SER A 137 20.70 -1.66 -27.47
N GLY A 138 20.92 -1.91 -26.18
CA GLY A 138 21.76 -3.01 -25.70
C GLY A 138 21.07 -4.38 -25.74
N PRO A 139 21.79 -5.45 -25.40
CA PRO A 139 21.21 -6.79 -25.28
C PRO A 139 20.12 -6.83 -24.20
N PRO A 140 19.14 -7.76 -24.31
CA PRO A 140 18.12 -7.96 -23.30
C PRO A 140 18.70 -8.17 -21.90
N THR A 141 18.12 -7.50 -20.91
CA THR A 141 18.48 -7.63 -19.50
C THR A 141 17.99 -8.98 -18.99
N SER A 142 18.92 -9.83 -18.57
CA SER A 142 18.66 -11.21 -18.16
C SER A 142 19.47 -11.61 -16.92
N GLY A 143 19.12 -12.74 -16.32
CA GLY A 143 19.79 -13.29 -15.15
C GLY A 143 19.63 -12.39 -13.92
N PHE A 144 20.74 -12.18 -13.22
CA PHE A 144 20.76 -11.51 -11.92
C PHE A 144 20.25 -10.07 -11.96
N SER A 145 20.59 -9.29 -13.00
CA SER A 145 20.15 -7.90 -13.13
C SER A 145 18.64 -7.78 -13.23
N LEU A 146 17.98 -8.69 -13.95
CA LEU A 146 16.52 -8.73 -14.03
C LEU A 146 15.87 -9.08 -12.68
N TRP A 147 16.47 -10.00 -11.93
CA TRP A 147 16.01 -10.33 -10.57
C TRP A 147 16.13 -9.16 -9.60
N VAL A 148 17.17 -8.34 -9.72
CA VAL A 148 17.31 -7.11 -8.92
C VAL A 148 16.17 -6.13 -9.24
N VAL A 149 15.86 -5.91 -10.52
CA VAL A 149 14.75 -5.03 -10.92
C VAL A 149 13.42 -5.56 -10.37
N TRP A 150 13.08 -6.82 -10.63
CA TRP A 150 11.84 -7.41 -10.11
C TRP A 150 11.78 -7.44 -8.58
N GLY A 151 12.90 -7.72 -7.92
CA GLY A 151 13.01 -7.68 -6.46
C GLY A 151 12.76 -6.27 -5.91
N SER A 152 13.32 -5.25 -6.56
CA SER A 152 13.06 -3.85 -6.19
C SER A 152 11.61 -3.44 -6.42
N GLU A 153 10.99 -3.82 -7.54
CA GLU A 153 9.58 -3.55 -7.81
C GLU A 153 8.67 -4.23 -6.79
N ALA A 154 8.96 -5.49 -6.47
CA ALA A 154 8.23 -6.22 -5.44
C ALA A 154 8.38 -5.55 -4.06
N ALA A 155 9.59 -5.13 -3.69
CA ALA A 155 9.83 -4.44 -2.42
C ALA A 155 9.10 -3.08 -2.36
N LEU A 156 9.09 -2.33 -3.45
CA LEU A 156 8.36 -1.05 -3.54
C LEU A 156 6.85 -1.25 -3.44
N LEU A 157 6.29 -2.22 -4.18
CA LEU A 157 4.87 -2.54 -4.14
C LEU A 157 4.44 -2.98 -2.73
N LEU A 158 5.14 -3.97 -2.15
CA LEU A 158 4.85 -4.49 -0.81
C LEU A 158 5.06 -3.41 0.26
N GLY A 159 6.16 -2.67 0.18
CA GLY A 159 6.53 -1.63 1.11
C GLY A 159 5.54 -0.48 1.13
N PHE A 160 5.13 0.03 -0.04
CA PHE A 160 4.14 1.10 -0.12
C PHE A 160 2.74 0.65 0.26
N GLY A 161 2.36 -0.60 -0.05
CA GLY A 161 1.11 -1.18 0.44
C GLY A 161 1.05 -1.14 1.96
N VAL A 162 2.06 -1.69 2.63
CA VAL A 162 2.15 -1.67 4.11
C VAL A 162 2.20 -0.24 4.65
N LEU A 163 3.06 0.62 4.09
CA LEU A 163 3.27 1.98 4.57
C LEU A 163 1.97 2.78 4.54
N VAL A 164 1.24 2.74 3.41
CA VAL A 164 0.00 3.51 3.27
C VAL A 164 -1.08 3.00 4.21
N ALA A 165 -1.28 1.68 4.32
CA ALA A 165 -2.26 1.11 5.24
C ALA A 165 -1.97 1.47 6.70
N VAL A 166 -0.71 1.35 7.12
CA VAL A 166 -0.27 1.72 8.48
C VAL A 166 -0.43 3.23 8.71
N ALA A 167 -0.09 4.07 7.72
CA ALA A 167 -0.24 5.51 7.82
C ALA A 167 -1.71 5.92 7.99
N LEU A 168 -2.63 5.30 7.27
CA LEU A 168 -4.06 5.56 7.37
C LEU A 168 -4.63 5.22 8.75
N VAL A 169 -4.23 4.07 9.32
CA VAL A 169 -4.65 3.67 10.67
C VAL A 169 -4.01 4.57 11.72
N LYS A 170 -2.70 4.86 11.61
CA LYS A 170 -1.94 5.65 12.59
C LYS A 170 -2.38 7.10 12.68
N ARG A 171 -2.80 7.71 11.57
CA ARG A 171 -3.12 9.15 11.52
C ARG A 171 -4.50 9.49 12.09
N ARG A 172 -5.35 8.51 12.39
CA ARG A 172 -6.72 8.74 12.87
C ARG A 172 -6.79 8.43 14.36
N ALA A 173 -7.20 9.39 15.18
CA ALA A 173 -7.51 9.12 16.57
C ALA A 173 -8.84 8.34 16.68
N PHE A 174 -8.88 7.35 17.56
CA PHE A 174 -10.09 6.58 17.84
C PHE A 174 -10.54 6.81 19.28
N CYS A 175 -11.81 7.20 19.46
CA CYS A 175 -12.43 7.34 20.78
C CYS A 175 -13.01 6.00 21.24
N GLU A 176 -12.39 5.39 22.25
CA GLU A 176 -12.84 4.09 22.80
C GLU A 176 -14.22 4.17 23.45
N ARG A 177 -14.58 5.31 24.05
CA ARG A 177 -15.90 5.50 24.70
C ARG A 177 -17.04 5.65 23.69
N CYS A 178 -16.79 6.35 22.59
CA CYS A 178 -17.80 6.62 21.56
C CYS A 178 -17.81 5.56 20.44
N GLU A 179 -16.83 4.65 20.45
CA GLU A 179 -16.57 3.69 19.37
C GLU A 179 -16.50 4.28 17.94
N GLN A 180 -15.97 5.50 17.83
CA GLN A 180 -15.90 6.22 16.57
C GLN A 180 -14.52 6.81 16.33
N TRP A 181 -14.18 6.97 15.05
CA TRP A 181 -12.99 7.73 14.65
C TRP A 181 -13.26 9.22 14.83
N CYS A 182 -12.31 9.93 15.43
CA CYS A 182 -12.39 11.38 15.56
C CYS A 182 -12.28 12.01 14.15
N SER A 183 -13.32 12.71 13.73
CA SER A 183 -13.40 13.37 12.41
C SER A 183 -12.85 14.80 12.44
N GLN A 184 -12.86 15.45 13.60
CA GLN A 184 -12.40 16.82 13.75
C GLN A 184 -10.95 16.85 14.23
N SER A 185 -10.09 17.41 13.38
CA SER A 185 -8.78 17.93 13.79
C SER A 185 -8.87 19.45 13.79
N GLN A 186 -8.94 20.08 14.96
CA GLN A 186 -8.80 21.52 15.03
C GLN A 186 -7.34 21.88 14.85
N LYS A 187 -7.04 22.67 13.80
CA LYS A 187 -5.73 23.29 13.65
C LYS A 187 -5.68 24.44 14.63
N LEU A 188 -4.89 24.29 15.69
CA LEU A 188 -4.59 25.39 16.59
C LEU A 188 -3.71 26.36 15.82
N TYR A 189 -4.27 27.51 15.45
CA TYR A 189 -3.51 28.60 14.84
C TYR A 189 -2.80 29.35 15.97
N PHE A 190 -1.48 29.30 15.95
CA PHE A 190 -0.66 30.04 16.89
C PHE A 190 -0.70 31.52 16.52
N ALA A 191 -1.46 32.32 17.25
CA ALA A 191 -1.08 33.72 17.41
C ALA A 191 0.28 33.76 18.14
N PRO A 192 1.21 34.67 17.81
CA PRO A 192 2.60 34.64 18.25
C PRO A 192 2.83 34.87 19.76
N VAL A 193 1.79 34.78 20.60
CA VAL A 193 1.86 35.04 22.05
C VAL A 193 2.60 33.92 22.80
N LEU A 194 2.65 32.69 22.26
CA LEU A 194 3.37 31.57 22.86
C LEU A 194 4.26 30.87 21.83
N SER A 195 5.53 30.65 22.19
CA SER A 195 6.41 29.78 21.40
C SER A 195 5.93 28.33 21.47
N ALA A 196 6.13 27.56 20.40
CA ALA A 196 5.67 26.18 20.30
C ALA A 196 6.15 25.30 21.48
N ASP A 197 7.36 25.54 21.97
CA ASP A 197 7.95 24.80 23.09
C ASP A 197 7.27 25.10 24.43
N GLN A 198 6.94 26.36 24.69
CA GLN A 198 6.21 26.76 25.90
C GLN A 198 4.79 26.21 25.90
N PHE A 199 4.13 26.20 24.73
CA PHE A 199 2.81 25.62 24.58
C PHE A 199 2.82 24.11 24.78
N LYS A 200 3.78 23.41 24.19
CA LYS A 200 4.00 21.97 24.40
C LYS A 200 4.20 21.66 25.88
N ALA A 201 5.02 22.45 26.59
CA ALA A 201 5.28 22.26 28.01
C ALA A 201 3.99 22.42 28.86
N ARG A 202 3.12 23.37 28.52
CA ARG A 202 1.83 23.57 29.22
C ARG A 202 0.84 22.43 28.96
N LEU A 203 0.74 21.96 27.72
CA LEU A 203 -0.08 20.79 27.39
C LEU A 203 0.41 19.52 28.10
N GLU A 204 1.74 19.33 28.14
CA GLU A 204 2.34 18.23 28.87
C GLU A 204 2.17 18.32 30.39
N ALA A 205 1.84 19.51 30.91
CA ALA A 205 1.47 19.77 32.30
C ALA A 205 -0.04 19.64 32.58
N GLU A 206 -0.83 19.13 31.62
CA GLU A 206 -2.28 18.91 31.73
C GLU A 206 -3.13 20.19 31.92
N ASP A 207 -2.55 21.37 31.66
CA ASP A 207 -3.29 22.64 31.64
C ASP A 207 -4.11 22.78 30.34
N LEU A 208 -5.22 22.06 30.29
CA LEU A 208 -6.17 22.08 29.17
C LEU A 208 -7.04 23.35 29.17
N ALA A 209 -7.08 24.10 30.28
CA ALA A 209 -7.84 25.36 30.37
C ALA A 209 -7.25 26.42 29.41
N SER A 210 -5.93 26.40 29.23
CA SER A 210 -5.22 27.25 28.26
C SER A 210 -5.64 27.05 26.79
N LEU A 211 -6.34 25.95 26.46
CA LEU A 211 -6.90 25.73 25.12
C LEU A 211 -8.20 26.49 24.89
N GLN A 212 -8.98 26.76 25.94
CA GLN A 212 -10.26 27.47 25.82
C GLN A 212 -10.07 28.95 25.49
N THR A 213 -8.94 29.53 25.90
CA THR A 213 -8.60 30.94 25.62
C THR A 213 -8.04 31.16 24.22
N LEU A 214 -7.79 30.09 23.45
CA LEU A 214 -7.25 30.13 22.09
C LEU A 214 -8.33 29.92 21.00
N ALA A 215 -9.58 29.68 21.40
CA ALA A 215 -10.75 29.53 20.51
C ALA A 215 -11.52 30.86 20.41
#